data_AF-A0A3N5JNL6-F1
#
_entry.id   AF-A0A3N5JNL6-F1
#
_cell.length_a   1.000
_cell.length_b   1.000
_cell.length_c   1.000
_cell.angle_alpha   90.00
_cell.angle_beta   90.00
_cell.angle_gamma   90.00
#
_symmetry.space_group_name_H-M   'P 1'
#
loop_
_entity.id
_entity.type
_entity.pdbx_description
1 polymer ?
#
loop_
_entity_poly.entity_id
_entity_poly.type
_entity_poly.pdbx_seq_one_letter_code
_entity_poly.pdbx_strand_id
1 'polypeptide(L)'
;MSIPHALSDEHVYKVKLLDIDGAPQKELIRYPVAAGSHTVTVELMLDVEWEPDLTESARAPAVKQLALEAVAGKSYLLAARVDVDAPAEAQLDQSYWEPVIYAVQ
;
A
#
# COMPACT_ATOMS: atom_id res chain seq x y z
N MET A 1 -20.86 -7.29 -0.48
CA MET A 1 -20.52 -6.17 0.41
C MET A 1 -19.39 -5.39 -0.25
N SER A 2 -19.66 -4.15 -0.65
CA SER A 2 -18.74 -3.30 -1.40
C SER A 2 -17.74 -2.68 -0.44
N ILE A 3 -16.44 -2.77 -0.71
CA ILE A 3 -15.44 -1.96 -0.01
C ILE A 3 -15.63 -0.54 -0.58
N PRO A 4 -16.11 0.43 0.20
CA PRO A 4 -16.45 1.73 -0.35
C PRO A 4 -15.18 2.40 -0.89
N HIS A 5 -15.43 3.21 -1.91
CA HIS A 5 -14.52 4.10 -2.60
C HIS A 5 -13.47 4.74 -1.68
N ALA A 6 -12.32 5.07 -2.29
CA ALA A 6 -11.28 5.97 -1.77
C ALA A 6 -11.83 6.90 -0.68
N LEU A 7 -11.20 6.88 0.50
CA LEU A 7 -11.41 7.93 1.50
C LEU A 7 -11.08 9.25 0.80
N SER A 8 -12.12 10.05 0.60
CA SER A 8 -12.15 11.25 -0.25
C SER A 8 -11.13 12.30 0.17
N ASP A 9 -10.71 13.11 -0.79
CA ASP A 9 -9.76 14.24 -0.78
C ASP A 9 -8.25 13.91 -0.68
N GLU A 10 -7.84 12.73 -0.19
CA GLU A 10 -6.41 12.37 -0.04
C GLU A 10 -5.92 11.28 -1.00
N HIS A 11 -6.71 10.84 -1.98
CA HIS A 11 -6.33 9.81 -2.96
C HIS A 11 -5.73 8.56 -2.28
N VAL A 12 -6.49 7.98 -1.34
CA VAL A 12 -6.07 6.80 -0.56
C VAL A 12 -6.56 5.52 -1.22
N TYR A 13 -5.62 4.64 -1.58
CA TYR A 13 -5.83 3.38 -2.31
C TYR A 13 -5.48 2.16 -1.49
N LYS A 14 -5.95 1.00 -1.95
CA LYS A 14 -5.62 -0.29 -1.34
C LYS A 14 -4.17 -0.68 -1.62
N VAL A 15 -3.62 -1.45 -0.69
CA VAL A 15 -2.33 -2.10 -0.84
C VAL A 15 -2.48 -3.59 -0.60
N LYS A 16 -1.61 -4.37 -1.23
CA LYS A 16 -1.44 -5.79 -0.96
C LYS A 16 -0.31 -5.97 0.03
N LEU A 17 -0.55 -6.74 1.08
CA LEU A 17 0.51 -7.12 2.01
C LEU A 17 1.33 -8.28 1.42
N LEU A 18 2.64 -8.09 1.28
CA LEU A 18 3.55 -9.08 0.74
C LEU A 18 4.29 -9.86 1.83
N ASP A 19 4.86 -9.16 2.81
CA ASP A 19 5.56 -9.77 3.94
C ASP A 19 5.37 -8.99 5.24
N ILE A 20 5.54 -9.71 6.35
CA ILE A 20 5.72 -9.16 7.70
C ILE A 20 7.00 -9.77 8.25
N ASP A 21 7.94 -8.94 8.69
CA ASP A 21 9.24 -9.32 9.24
C ASP A 21 10.03 -10.28 8.32
N GLY A 22 9.91 -10.10 7.00
CA GLY A 22 10.54 -10.95 5.99
C GLY A 22 9.81 -12.28 5.74
N ALA A 23 8.69 -12.55 6.42
CA ALA A 23 7.87 -13.73 6.20
C ALA A 23 6.73 -13.44 5.19
N PRO A 24 6.70 -14.12 4.03
CA PRO A 24 5.67 -13.92 3.02
C PRO A 24 4.26 -14.18 3.56
N GLN A 25 3.33 -13.31 3.20
CA GLN A 25 1.94 -13.40 3.62
C GLN A 25 1.05 -13.86 2.47
N LYS A 26 0.05 -14.69 2.79
CA LYS A 26 -1.06 -14.98 1.86
C LYS A 26 -2.05 -13.83 1.91
N GLU A 27 -2.87 -13.68 0.87
CA GLU A 27 -3.93 -12.69 0.89
C GLU A 27 -4.99 -13.07 1.94
N LEU A 28 -5.15 -12.22 2.96
CA LEU A 28 -6.08 -12.39 4.08
C LEU A 28 -6.84 -11.08 4.30
N ILE A 29 -8.04 -11.19 4.86
CA ILE A 29 -8.84 -10.00 5.25
C ILE A 29 -8.20 -9.29 6.46
N ARG A 30 -7.53 -10.05 7.34
CA ARG A 30 -6.85 -9.55 8.55
C ARG A 30 -5.59 -10.36 8.80
N TYR A 31 -4.54 -9.68 9.24
CA TYR A 31 -3.25 -10.27 9.56
C TYR A 31 -3.00 -10.19 11.06
N PRO A 32 -2.98 -11.32 11.78
CA PRO A 32 -2.64 -11.30 13.20
C PRO A 32 -1.14 -11.01 13.35
N VAL A 33 -0.81 -10.01 14.17
CA VAL A 33 0.56 -9.67 14.54
C VAL A 33 0.67 -9.57 16.06
N ALA A 34 1.85 -9.84 16.59
CA ALA A 34 2.14 -9.62 18.00
C ALA A 34 2.20 -8.11 18.29
N ALA A 35 2.22 -7.74 19.57
CA ALA A 35 2.56 -6.36 19.93
C ALA A 35 4.09 -6.15 19.79
N GLY A 36 4.48 -4.98 19.31
CA GLY A 36 5.86 -4.56 19.11
C GLY A 36 6.13 -3.98 17.73
N SER A 37 7.41 -3.78 17.44
CA SER A 37 7.89 -3.26 16.16
C SER A 37 7.94 -4.35 15.10
N HIS A 38 7.34 -4.06 13.96
CA HIS A 38 7.31 -4.92 12.78
C HIS A 38 7.78 -4.16 11.54
N THR A 39 8.40 -4.87 10.61
CA THR A 39 8.62 -4.38 9.25
C THR A 39 7.59 -5.00 8.34
N VAL A 40 6.94 -4.17 7.53
CA VAL A 40 5.84 -4.57 6.66
C VAL A 40 6.24 -4.21 5.23
N THR A 41 6.07 -5.14 4.28
CA THR A 41 6.25 -4.84 2.85
C THR A 41 4.90 -4.88 2.15
N VAL A 42 4.60 -3.81 1.43
CA VAL A 42 3.33 -3.65 0.72
C VAL A 42 3.55 -3.32 -0.75
N GLU A 43 2.63 -3.78 -1.57
CA GLU A 43 2.52 -3.47 -2.99
C GLU A 43 1.30 -2.58 -3.23
N LEU A 44 1.49 -1.49 -3.96
CA LEU A 44 0.39 -0.61 -4.35
C LEU A 44 -0.55 -1.34 -5.31
N MET A 45 -1.83 -1.42 -4.95
CA MET A 45 -2.87 -1.96 -5.82
C MET A 45 -3.63 -0.81 -6.47
N LEU A 46 -3.05 -0.28 -7.55
CA LEU A 46 -3.80 0.57 -8.48
C LEU A 46 -4.27 -0.29 -9.64
N ASP A 47 -5.57 -0.38 -9.83
CA ASP A 47 -6.17 -0.83 -11.08
C ASP A 47 -6.01 0.31 -12.10
N VAL A 48 -4.79 0.50 -12.60
CA VAL A 48 -4.50 1.53 -13.61
C VAL A 48 -4.99 1.03 -14.96
N GLU A 49 -6.28 1.20 -15.24
CA GLU A 49 -6.82 1.21 -16.62
C GLU A 49 -6.62 2.58 -17.30
N TRP A 50 -5.65 3.38 -16.82
CA TRP A 50 -5.44 4.74 -17.29
C TRP A 50 -4.28 4.75 -18.29
N GLU A 51 -4.71 4.61 -19.55
CA GLU A 51 -3.97 4.67 -20.80
C GLU A 51 -2.96 3.53 -21.04
N PRO A 52 -3.02 2.84 -22.19
CA PRO A 52 -1.98 1.90 -22.56
C PRO A 52 -0.69 2.70 -22.75
N ASP A 53 0.22 2.56 -21.80
CA ASP A 53 1.58 3.03 -21.96
C ASP A 53 2.17 2.28 -23.17
N LEU A 54 2.32 2.98 -24.30
CA LEU A 54 2.89 2.43 -25.54
C LEU A 54 4.41 2.24 -25.41
N THR A 55 4.94 2.15 -24.20
CA THR A 55 6.36 1.94 -23.92
C THR A 55 6.60 0.49 -23.52
N GLU A 56 7.56 -0.17 -24.20
CA GLU A 56 7.93 -1.59 -24.02
C GLU A 56 8.48 -1.95 -22.62
N SER A 57 8.49 -1.02 -21.68
CA SER A 57 9.16 -1.18 -20.39
C SER A 57 8.18 -1.80 -19.39
N ALA A 58 8.41 -3.04 -18.98
CA ALA A 58 7.71 -3.60 -17.83
C ALA A 58 7.96 -2.71 -16.61
N ARG A 59 6.93 -1.99 -16.16
CA ARG A 59 7.02 -1.15 -14.95
C ARG A 59 7.36 -2.05 -13.77
N ALA A 60 8.41 -1.70 -13.02
CA ALA A 60 8.76 -2.45 -11.81
C ALA A 60 7.59 -2.41 -10.81
N PRO A 61 7.35 -3.50 -10.05
CA PRO A 61 6.30 -3.52 -9.03
C PRO A 61 6.44 -2.35 -8.06
N ALA A 62 5.31 -1.69 -7.76
CA ALA A 62 5.27 -0.57 -6.84
C ALA A 62 5.29 -1.08 -5.39
N VAL A 63 6.47 -1.43 -4.88
CA VAL A 63 6.67 -2.10 -3.58
C VAL A 63 7.45 -1.20 -2.63
N LYS A 64 6.94 -1.05 -1.40
CA LYS A 64 7.61 -0.28 -0.33
C LYS A 64 7.55 -0.99 1.01
N GLN A 65 8.54 -0.71 1.85
CA GLN A 65 8.62 -1.15 3.23
C GLN A 65 8.26 -0.02 4.19
N LEU A 66 7.60 -0.37 5.29
CA LEU A 66 7.29 0.55 6.38
C LEU A 66 7.40 -0.13 7.74
N ALA A 67 7.73 0.66 8.76
CA ALA A 67 7.72 0.21 10.14
C ALA A 67 6.32 0.36 10.73
N LEU A 68 5.89 -0.64 11.50
CA LEU A 68 4.63 -0.66 12.23
C LEU A 68 4.91 -0.94 13.71
N GLU A 69 4.47 -0.05 14.59
CA GLU A 69 4.43 -0.32 16.03
C GLU A 69 3.04 -0.84 16.41
N ALA A 70 2.90 -2.16 16.51
CA ALA A 70 1.67 -2.83 16.83
C ALA A 70 1.41 -2.82 18.35
N VAL A 71 0.24 -2.34 18.76
CA VAL A 71 -0.19 -2.33 20.16
C VAL A 71 -1.22 -3.43 20.38
N ALA A 72 -1.06 -4.19 21.47
CA ALA A 72 -1.98 -5.26 21.83
C ALA A 72 -3.44 -4.78 21.85
N GLY A 73 -4.31 -5.51 21.17
CA GLY A 73 -5.75 -5.20 21.10
C GLY A 73 -6.12 -4.08 20.13
N LYS A 74 -5.17 -3.45 19.43
CA LYS A 74 -5.47 -2.47 18.38
C LYS A 74 -5.47 -3.10 16.99
N SER A 75 -6.27 -2.52 16.10
CA SER A 75 -6.25 -2.84 14.68
C SER A 75 -5.60 -1.70 13.89
N TYR A 76 -5.05 -2.04 12.74
CA TYR A 76 -4.43 -1.07 11.83
C TYR A 76 -4.90 -1.33 10.41
N LEU A 77 -5.13 -0.25 9.68
CA LEU A 77 -5.44 -0.27 8.26
C LEU A 77 -4.22 0.24 7.50
N LEU A 78 -3.73 -0.61 6.59
CA LEU A 78 -2.70 -0.27 5.64
C LEU A 78 -3.36 0.25 4.36
N ALA A 79 -2.87 1.36 3.86
CA ALA A 79 -3.29 1.94 2.58
C ALA A 79 -2.12 2.63 1.90
N ALA A 80 -2.35 3.20 0.72
CA ALA A 80 -1.39 4.04 0.03
C ALA A 80 -2.00 5.40 -0.27
N ARG A 81 -1.26 6.47 0.00
CA ARG A 81 -1.57 7.81 -0.49
C ARG A 81 -0.88 7.99 -1.84
N VAL A 82 -1.60 8.47 -2.84
CA VAL A 82 -1.09 8.62 -4.21
C VAL A 82 -1.25 10.08 -4.65
N ASP A 83 -0.18 10.67 -5.14
CA ASP A 83 -0.21 11.91 -5.90
C ASP A 83 -0.54 11.59 -7.36
N VAL A 84 -1.79 11.85 -7.74
CA VAL A 84 -2.32 11.57 -9.09
C VAL A 84 -1.80 12.54 -10.14
N ASP A 85 -1.31 13.71 -9.72
CA ASP A 85 -0.77 14.75 -10.59
C ASP A 85 0.77 14.68 -10.69
N ALA A 86 1.36 13.63 -10.11
CA ALA A 86 2.80 13.44 -10.07
C ALA A 86 3.40 13.33 -11.50
N PRO A 87 4.54 13.98 -11.76
CA PRO A 87 5.18 13.96 -13.06
C PRO A 87 5.76 12.57 -13.40
N ALA A 88 6.11 12.34 -14.66
CA ALA A 88 6.62 11.06 -15.14
C ALA A 88 7.88 10.59 -14.38
N GLU A 89 8.74 11.52 -13.97
CA GLU A 89 9.93 11.22 -13.18
C GLU A 89 9.56 10.61 -11.83
N ALA A 90 8.54 11.15 -11.16
CA ALA A 90 8.03 10.63 -9.89
C ALA A 90 7.37 9.26 -10.06
N GLN A 91 6.80 8.99 -11.24
CA GLN A 91 6.26 7.67 -11.58
C GLN A 91 7.35 6.62 -11.80
N LEU A 92 8.48 7.02 -12.39
CA LEU A 92 9.65 6.16 -12.65
C LEU A 92 10.40 5.80 -11.37
N ASP A 93 10.61 6.78 -10.47
CA ASP A 93 11.30 6.56 -9.18
C ASP A 93 10.36 6.12 -8.04
N GLN A 94 9.07 5.97 -8.33
CA GLN A 94 8.00 5.59 -7.41
C GLN A 94 7.75 6.58 -6.26
N SER A 95 8.19 7.83 -6.34
CA SER A 95 7.90 8.87 -5.34
C SER A 95 6.46 9.39 -5.38
N TYR A 96 5.70 9.10 -6.44
CA TYR A 96 4.28 9.48 -6.58
C TYR A 96 3.31 8.87 -5.56
N TRP A 97 3.78 7.96 -4.69
CA TRP A 97 2.91 7.35 -3.68
C TRP A 97 3.69 7.00 -2.41
N GLU A 98 2.99 6.80 -1.30
CA GLU A 98 3.58 6.29 -0.07
C GLU A 98 2.59 5.41 0.71
N PRO A 99 3.07 4.38 1.42
CA PRO A 99 2.22 3.58 2.28
C PRO A 99 1.92 4.34 3.58
N VAL A 100 0.69 4.24 4.05
CA VAL A 100 0.19 4.90 5.25
C VAL A 100 -0.49 3.89 6.18
N ILE A 101 -0.36 4.10 7.49
CA ILE A 101 -0.98 3.30 8.55
C ILE A 101 -2.00 4.15 9.29
N TYR A 102 -3.25 3.67 9.34
CA TYR A 102 -4.29 4.24 10.17
C TYR A 102 -4.61 3.30 11.33
N ALA A 103 -4.53 3.79 12.58
CA ALA A 103 -5.02 3.03 13.73
C ALA A 103 -6.55 2.99 13.70
N VAL A 104 -7.13 1.79 13.76
CA VAL A 104 -8.57 1.55 13.79
C VAL A 104 -8.87 0.90 15.14
N GLN A 105 -9.83 1.49 15.87
CA GLN A 105 -10.15 1.21 17.27
C GLN A 105 -10.10 -0.27 17.67
#